data_AF-A0A2T5GZA8-F1
#
_entry.id   AF-A0A2T5GZA8-F1
#
_cell.length_a   1.000
_cell.length_b   1.000
_cell.length_c   1.000
_cell.angle_alpha   90.00
_cell.angle_beta   90.00
_cell.angle_gamma   90.00
#
_symmetry.space_group_name_H-M   'P 1'
#
loop_
_entity.id
_entity.type
_entity.pdbx_description
1 polymer ?
#
loop_
_entity_poly.entity_id
_entity_poly.type
_entity_poly.pdbx_seq_one_letter_code
_entity_poly.pdbx_strand_id
1 'polypeptide(L)'
;MYSEKDYIDEIIPHRLAMIEIMLFALTEMRQTIEPKKMVVYIDDKPCFEGLETAFTNPAIEAGIINCRAMLEFLGLKLSRTNQTELVTRSRSNNDDLHIEDFRKDGVALEKVTPDKVRRLSLRNTDKEKGVRALARLLHISNKEIAHPTCGRSNEDDGTDVDLMILGAKGIRALTNSYFYKQLGLNPPPTLIQFRPETVLYQPKI
;
A
#
# COMPACT_ATOMS: atom_id res chain seq x y z
N MET A 1 4.46 -12.30 -21.18
CA MET A 1 3.39 -11.28 -21.03
C MET A 1 2.35 -11.91 -20.12
N TYR A 2 2.00 -11.25 -19.01
CA TYR A 2 0.99 -11.77 -18.08
C TYR A 2 -0.40 -11.66 -18.72
N SER A 3 -1.24 -12.66 -18.52
CA SER A 3 -2.65 -12.62 -18.90
C SER A 3 -3.47 -11.80 -17.90
N GLU A 4 -4.70 -11.42 -18.27
CA GLU A 4 -5.66 -10.81 -17.32
C GLU A 4 -5.88 -11.70 -16.09
N LYS A 5 -5.93 -13.01 -16.30
CA LYS A 5 -6.10 -14.00 -15.23
C LYS A 5 -4.91 -13.99 -14.27
N ASP A 6 -3.68 -14.00 -14.78
CA ASP A 6 -2.47 -13.92 -13.94
C ASP A 6 -2.46 -12.62 -13.12
N TYR A 7 -2.98 -11.53 -13.71
CA TYR A 7 -3.05 -10.25 -13.03
C TYR A 7 -4.04 -10.26 -11.86
N ILE A 8 -5.19 -10.91 -12.03
CA ILE A 8 -6.23 -11.06 -11.02
C ILE A 8 -5.80 -12.02 -9.91
N ASP A 9 -5.24 -13.17 -10.27
CA ASP A 9 -5.00 -14.28 -9.34
C ASP A 9 -3.65 -14.19 -8.63
N GLU A 10 -2.66 -13.53 -9.22
CA GLU A 10 -1.28 -13.53 -8.70
C GLU A 10 -0.74 -12.11 -8.48
N ILE A 11 -0.78 -11.25 -9.51
CA ILE A 11 -0.09 -9.96 -9.47
C ILE A 11 -0.75 -8.98 -8.49
N ILE A 12 -2.05 -8.71 -8.62
CA ILE A 12 -2.75 -7.81 -7.70
C ILE A 12 -2.72 -8.37 -6.26
N PRO A 13 -3.00 -9.65 -6.00
CA PRO A 13 -2.87 -10.24 -4.67
C PRO A 13 -1.48 -10.07 -4.06
N HIS A 14 -0.41 -10.34 -4.81
CA HIS A 14 0.97 -10.12 -4.36
C HIS A 14 1.22 -8.66 -3.98
N ARG A 15 0.81 -7.70 -4.84
CA ARG A 15 0.97 -6.27 -4.56
C ARG A 15 0.23 -5.85 -3.31
N LEU A 16 -1.01 -6.31 -3.13
CA LEU A 16 -1.80 -6.04 -1.93
C LEU A 16 -1.17 -6.65 -0.67
N ALA A 17 -0.56 -7.83 -0.77
CA ALA A 17 0.17 -8.45 0.32
C ALA A 17 1.42 -7.65 0.74
N MET A 18 2.17 -7.09 -0.22
CA MET A 18 3.32 -6.23 0.11
C MET A 18 2.89 -4.92 0.79
N ILE A 19 1.78 -4.33 0.36
CA ILE A 19 1.19 -3.15 1.01
C ILE A 19 0.73 -3.48 2.44
N GLU A 20 0.19 -4.67 2.65
CA GLU A 20 -0.25 -5.16 3.96
C GLU A 20 0.94 -5.41 4.90
N ILE A 21 2.04 -5.98 4.40
CA ILE A 21 3.30 -6.15 5.16
C ILE A 21 3.87 -4.81 5.60
N MET A 22 3.88 -3.80 4.71
CA MET A 22 4.27 -2.43 5.10
C MET A 22 3.34 -1.87 6.17
N LEU A 23 2.02 -2.04 6.02
CA LEU A 23 1.07 -1.56 7.01
C LEU A 23 1.35 -2.17 8.40
N PHE A 24 1.61 -3.48 8.45
CA PHE A 24 2.00 -4.17 9.68
C PHE A 24 3.31 -3.61 10.27
N ALA A 25 4.33 -3.39 9.43
CA ALA A 25 5.59 -2.81 9.89
C ALA A 25 5.41 -1.40 10.49
N LEU A 26 4.56 -0.57 9.87
CA LEU A 26 4.28 0.80 10.31
C LEU A 26 3.42 0.88 11.59
N THR A 27 2.49 -0.05 11.80
CA THR A 27 1.57 0.01 12.96
C THR A 27 2.03 -0.81 14.15
N GLU A 28 2.54 -2.02 13.93
CA GLU A 28 2.80 -2.98 15.01
C GLU A 28 4.26 -3.00 15.45
N MET A 29 5.20 -2.84 14.52
CA MET A 29 6.62 -3.03 14.80
C MET A 29 7.32 -1.71 15.11
N ARG A 30 7.15 -0.70 14.26
CA ARG A 30 7.87 0.58 14.37
C ARG A 30 7.24 1.55 15.37
N GLN A 31 7.09 1.12 16.62
CA GLN A 31 6.48 1.92 17.70
C GLN A 31 7.50 2.65 18.59
N THR A 32 8.80 2.37 18.43
CA THR A 32 9.85 2.92 19.31
C THR A 32 11.01 3.53 18.51
N ILE A 33 11.71 4.49 19.12
CA ILE A 33 12.88 5.14 18.53
C ILE A 33 14.05 4.15 18.41
N GLU A 34 14.20 3.27 19.39
CA GLU A 34 15.23 2.22 19.38
C GLU A 34 14.69 0.94 18.72
N PRO A 35 15.43 0.36 17.74
CA PRO A 35 15.07 -0.91 17.12
C PRO A 35 15.03 -2.05 18.14
N LYS A 36 13.92 -2.79 18.16
CA LYS A 36 13.78 -3.98 19.02
C LYS A 36 14.50 -5.18 18.44
N LYS A 37 14.96 -6.10 19.31
CA LYS A 37 15.39 -7.43 18.89
C LYS A 37 14.19 -8.27 18.45
N MET A 38 14.39 -9.08 17.43
CA MET A 38 13.39 -9.98 16.87
C MET A 38 14.03 -11.34 16.58
N VAL A 39 13.28 -12.40 16.83
CA VAL A 39 13.59 -13.76 16.40
C VAL A 39 12.50 -14.19 15.42
N VAL A 40 12.90 -14.69 14.25
CA VAL A 40 11.98 -15.24 13.25
C VAL A 40 11.96 -16.76 13.40
N TYR A 41 10.76 -17.32 13.35
CA TYR A 41 10.51 -18.75 13.41
C TYR A 41 9.89 -19.21 12.09
N ILE A 42 10.34 -20.36 11.58
CA ILE A 42 9.72 -21.09 10.45
C ILE A 42 9.39 -22.49 10.96
N ASP A 43 8.11 -22.88 10.90
CA ASP A 43 7.61 -24.15 11.45
C ASP A 43 8.11 -24.39 12.89
N ASP A 44 7.92 -23.39 13.75
CA ASP A 44 8.35 -23.36 15.16
C ASP A 44 9.88 -23.47 15.40
N LYS A 45 10.70 -23.40 14.35
CA LYS A 45 12.16 -23.44 14.45
C LYS A 45 12.75 -22.04 14.30
N PRO A 46 13.59 -21.57 15.26
CA PRO A 46 14.25 -20.28 15.12
C PRO A 46 15.20 -20.33 13.92
N CYS A 47 15.04 -19.40 12.98
CA CYS A 47 15.83 -19.35 11.75
C CYS A 47 16.70 -18.08 11.65
N PHE A 48 16.31 -17.01 12.33
CA PHE A 48 17.02 -15.74 12.31
C PHE A 48 16.82 -14.99 13.64
N GLU A 49 17.90 -14.40 14.16
CA GLU A 49 17.87 -13.44 15.26
C GLU A 49 18.54 -12.15 14.79
N GLY A 50 17.91 -11.01 15.06
CA GLY A 50 18.45 -9.72 14.66
C GLY A 50 17.60 -8.56 15.18
N LEU A 51 17.79 -7.38 14.58
CA LEU A 51 16.95 -6.23 14.85
C LEU A 51 15.70 -6.28 13.96
N GLU A 52 14.58 -5.76 14.45
CA GLU A 52 13.33 -5.66 13.69
C GLU A 52 13.49 -4.85 12.40
N THR A 53 14.47 -3.95 12.32
CA THR A 53 14.83 -3.19 11.12
C THR A 53 15.26 -4.05 9.94
N ALA A 54 15.76 -5.27 10.21
CA ALA A 54 16.05 -6.25 9.16
C ALA A 54 14.78 -6.71 8.42
N PHE A 55 13.60 -6.57 9.05
CA PHE A 55 12.31 -6.84 8.44
C PHE A 55 11.57 -5.55 8.06
N THR A 56 11.49 -4.56 8.96
CA THR A 56 10.62 -3.39 8.76
C THR A 56 11.09 -2.49 7.62
N ASN A 57 12.41 -2.28 7.44
CA ASN A 57 12.92 -1.47 6.33
C ASN A 57 12.56 -2.06 4.95
N PRO A 58 12.93 -3.32 4.63
CA PRO A 58 12.57 -3.90 3.34
C PRO A 58 11.05 -4.06 3.16
N ALA A 59 10.30 -4.33 4.24
CA ALA A 59 8.84 -4.34 4.22
C ALA A 59 8.25 -2.99 3.78
N ILE A 60 8.75 -1.89 4.36
CA ILE A 60 8.29 -0.54 4.03
C ILE A 60 8.65 -0.17 2.59
N GLU A 61 9.90 -0.43 2.17
CA GLU A 61 10.35 -0.15 0.81
C GLU A 61 9.52 -0.93 -0.24
N ALA A 62 9.35 -2.24 -0.02
CA ALA A 62 8.53 -3.08 -0.89
C ALA A 62 7.08 -2.60 -0.95
N GLY A 63 6.49 -2.24 0.20
CA GLY A 63 5.13 -1.71 0.25
C GLY A 63 4.97 -0.40 -0.51
N ILE A 64 5.89 0.55 -0.39
CA ILE A 64 5.83 1.83 -1.11
C ILE A 64 5.92 1.62 -2.63
N ILE A 65 6.81 0.74 -3.09
CA ILE A 65 6.94 0.39 -4.52
C ILE A 65 5.61 -0.18 -5.04
N ASN A 66 5.00 -1.09 -4.29
CA ASN A 66 3.74 -1.72 -4.67
C ASN A 66 2.55 -0.76 -4.55
N CYS A 67 2.55 0.19 -3.60
CA CYS A 67 1.57 1.27 -3.52
C CYS A 67 1.54 2.09 -4.82
N ARG A 68 2.72 2.46 -5.33
CA ARG A 68 2.83 3.19 -6.61
C ARG A 68 2.23 2.39 -7.76
N ALA A 69 2.67 1.15 -7.93
CA ALA A 69 2.18 0.28 -8.99
C ALA A 69 0.66 0.10 -8.93
N MET A 70 0.09 -0.06 -7.74
CA MET A 70 -1.35 -0.18 -7.54
C MET A 70 -2.10 1.13 -7.83
N LEU A 71 -1.57 2.29 -7.44
CA LEU A 71 -2.20 3.58 -7.73
C LEU A 71 -2.21 3.88 -9.24
N GLU A 72 -1.10 3.61 -9.93
CA GLU A 72 -1.02 3.74 -11.39
C GLU A 72 -1.99 2.77 -12.08
N PHE A 73 -2.05 1.51 -11.64
CA PHE A 73 -3.01 0.51 -12.11
C PHE A 73 -4.46 1.02 -11.98
N LEU A 74 -4.83 1.54 -10.80
CA LEU A 74 -6.17 2.09 -10.52
C LEU A 74 -6.48 3.37 -11.33
N GLY A 75 -5.49 3.96 -11.98
CA GLY A 75 -5.69 5.13 -12.84
C GLY A 75 -5.33 6.46 -12.19
N LEU A 76 -4.57 6.47 -11.09
CA LEU A 76 -4.16 7.65 -10.35
C LEU A 76 -2.67 7.95 -10.56
N LYS A 77 -2.29 9.22 -10.59
CA LYS A 77 -0.89 9.68 -10.63
C LYS A 77 -0.76 11.06 -9.99
N LEU A 78 0.48 11.53 -9.81
CA LEU A 78 0.73 12.93 -9.46
C LEU A 78 0.61 13.83 -10.69
N SER A 79 0.14 15.07 -10.46
CA SER A 79 0.17 16.12 -11.46
C SER A 79 1.62 16.44 -11.84
N ARG A 80 1.85 16.71 -13.13
CA ARG A 80 3.17 17.14 -13.63
C ARG A 80 3.52 18.56 -13.17
N THR A 81 2.51 19.41 -12.96
CA THR A 81 2.67 20.81 -12.54
C THR A 81 2.68 20.96 -11.02
N ASN A 82 2.09 20.01 -10.28
CA ASN A 82 2.06 20.01 -8.83
C ASN A 82 2.24 18.60 -8.25
N GLN A 83 3.41 18.31 -7.68
CA GLN A 83 3.74 16.98 -7.14
C GLN A 83 3.05 16.63 -5.81
N THR A 84 2.17 17.49 -5.31
CA THR A 84 1.28 17.21 -4.17
C THR A 84 -0.16 16.93 -4.60
N GLU A 85 -0.47 17.15 -5.88
CA GLU A 85 -1.82 16.99 -6.44
C GLU A 85 -2.00 15.61 -7.07
N LEU A 86 -3.04 14.90 -6.65
CA LEU A 86 -3.47 13.64 -7.23
C LEU A 86 -4.41 13.89 -8.42
N VAL A 87 -4.11 13.29 -9.57
CA VAL A 87 -4.92 13.42 -10.79
C VAL A 87 -5.21 12.04 -11.39
N THR A 88 -6.28 11.97 -12.20
CA THR A 88 -6.53 10.79 -13.02
C THR A 88 -5.50 10.73 -14.14
N ARG A 89 -4.88 9.56 -14.37
CA ARG A 89 -3.96 9.40 -15.49
C ARG A 89 -4.69 9.39 -16.83
N SER A 90 -4.05 10.00 -17.83
CA SER A 90 -4.38 9.77 -19.23
C SER A 90 -4.15 8.29 -19.58
N ARG A 91 -4.89 7.77 -20.57
CA ARG A 91 -4.57 6.45 -21.11
C ARG A 91 -3.14 6.47 -21.64
N SER A 92 -2.35 5.47 -21.27
CA SER A 92 -1.00 5.28 -21.82
C SER A 92 -1.10 4.30 -22.99
N ASN A 93 -0.24 4.46 -23.99
CA ASN A 93 -0.07 3.48 -25.08
C ASN A 93 0.98 2.41 -24.70
N ASN A 94 1.39 2.33 -23.43
CA ASN A 94 2.28 1.29 -22.95
C ASN A 94 1.56 -0.06 -22.88
N ASP A 95 2.32 -1.14 -23.03
CA ASP A 95 1.89 -2.54 -22.87
C ASP A 95 1.55 -2.92 -21.41
N ASP A 96 1.38 -1.94 -20.53
CA ASP A 96 1.06 -2.15 -19.11
C ASP A 96 -0.45 -2.36 -18.92
N LEU A 97 -0.83 -3.42 -18.21
CA LEU A 97 -2.23 -3.66 -17.85
C LEU A 97 -2.69 -2.70 -16.74
N HIS A 98 -3.83 -2.07 -17.01
CA HIS A 98 -4.47 -1.10 -16.14
C HIS A 98 -5.93 -1.47 -15.86
N ILE A 99 -6.55 -0.82 -14.87
CA ILE A 99 -7.93 -1.12 -14.47
C ILE A 99 -8.92 -1.08 -15.65
N GLU A 100 -8.77 -0.12 -16.58
CA GLU A 100 -9.68 0.01 -17.73
C GLU A 100 -9.51 -1.06 -18.82
N ASP A 101 -8.49 -1.91 -18.71
CA ASP A 101 -8.31 -3.02 -19.65
C ASP A 101 -9.16 -4.23 -19.25
N PHE A 102 -9.62 -4.28 -17.99
CA PHE A 102 -10.51 -5.32 -17.48
C PHE A 102 -11.98 -4.99 -17.77
N ARG A 103 -12.78 -6.03 -18.04
CA ARG A 103 -14.17 -5.89 -18.45
C ARG A 103 -15.11 -6.77 -17.65
N LYS A 104 -16.35 -6.30 -17.50
CA LYS A 104 -17.50 -7.11 -17.08
C LYS A 104 -18.60 -6.97 -18.10
N ASP A 105 -19.12 -8.10 -18.58
CA ASP A 105 -20.21 -8.14 -19.56
C ASP A 105 -19.92 -7.27 -20.81
N GLY A 106 -18.66 -7.24 -21.25
CA GLY A 106 -18.17 -6.44 -22.38
C GLY A 106 -17.87 -4.97 -22.06
N VAL A 107 -18.24 -4.47 -20.88
CA VAL A 107 -18.01 -3.08 -20.46
C VAL A 107 -16.69 -2.97 -19.69
N ALA A 108 -15.81 -2.07 -20.14
CA ALA A 108 -14.55 -1.78 -19.47
C ALA A 108 -14.78 -1.10 -18.12
N LEU A 109 -13.95 -1.44 -17.13
CA LEU A 109 -13.98 -0.75 -15.85
C LEU A 109 -13.50 0.69 -16.01
N GLU A 110 -14.01 1.57 -15.15
CA GLU A 110 -13.60 2.96 -15.13
C GLU A 110 -12.37 3.17 -14.24
N LYS A 111 -11.49 4.08 -14.64
CA LYS A 111 -10.43 4.59 -13.78
C LYS A 111 -10.99 5.12 -12.46
N VAL A 112 -10.21 4.97 -11.40
CA VAL A 112 -10.40 5.70 -10.16
C VAL A 112 -9.98 7.15 -10.39
N THR A 113 -10.82 8.09 -9.97
CA THR A 113 -10.56 9.53 -10.02
C THR A 113 -10.35 10.06 -8.59
N PRO A 114 -9.72 11.23 -8.40
CA PRO A 114 -9.65 11.89 -7.10
C PRO A 114 -11.02 12.06 -6.43
N ASP A 115 -12.10 12.28 -7.20
CA ASP A 115 -13.46 12.35 -6.66
C ASP A 115 -13.98 11.00 -6.14
N LYS A 116 -13.62 9.89 -6.79
CA LYS A 116 -13.91 8.54 -6.26
C LYS A 116 -13.17 8.30 -4.94
N VAL A 117 -11.93 8.77 -4.82
CA VAL A 117 -11.17 8.74 -3.55
C VAL A 117 -11.90 9.52 -2.46
N ARG A 118 -12.28 10.79 -2.74
CA ARG A 118 -13.03 11.63 -1.78
C ARG A 118 -14.33 10.97 -1.31
N ARG A 119 -15.05 10.31 -2.23
CA ARG A 119 -16.30 9.60 -1.92
C ARG A 119 -16.08 8.39 -1.02
N LEU A 120 -15.01 7.64 -1.22
CA LEU A 120 -14.68 6.51 -0.38
C LEU A 120 -14.24 6.95 1.03
N SER A 121 -13.54 8.09 1.14
CA SER A 121 -13.12 8.71 2.40
C SER A 121 -14.27 9.26 3.26
N LEU A 122 -15.50 9.35 2.72
CA LEU A 122 -16.68 9.90 3.39
C LEU A 122 -17.09 9.16 4.67
N ARG A 123 -16.57 7.96 4.91
CA ARG A 123 -17.05 7.13 6.01
C ARG A 123 -16.62 7.57 7.40
N ASN A 124 -15.60 8.42 7.62
CA ASN A 124 -15.26 8.95 8.97
C ASN A 124 -14.19 10.09 9.08
N THR A 125 -13.72 10.75 8.01
CA THR A 125 -12.63 11.75 8.11
C THR A 125 -12.64 12.81 7.01
N ASP A 126 -11.84 13.88 7.19
CA ASP A 126 -11.46 14.87 6.18
C ASP A 126 -11.23 14.22 4.81
N LYS A 127 -12.10 14.55 3.84
CA LYS A 127 -12.11 13.98 2.49
C LYS A 127 -10.78 14.21 1.76
N GLU A 128 -10.13 15.33 2.04
CA GLU A 128 -8.84 15.66 1.43
C GLU A 128 -7.70 14.91 2.09
N LYS A 129 -7.83 14.45 3.35
CA LYS A 129 -6.79 13.63 4.00
C LYS A 129 -6.54 12.33 3.21
N GLY A 130 -7.59 11.69 2.69
CA GLY A 130 -7.43 10.50 1.85
C GLY A 130 -6.72 10.79 0.52
N VAL A 131 -7.05 11.89 -0.15
CA VAL A 131 -6.38 12.31 -1.39
C VAL A 131 -4.91 12.63 -1.13
N ARG A 132 -4.63 13.41 -0.08
CA ARG A 132 -3.27 13.75 0.35
C ARG A 132 -2.44 12.52 0.71
N ALA A 133 -3.03 11.54 1.40
CA ALA A 133 -2.38 10.28 1.74
C ALA A 133 -1.90 9.51 0.49
N LEU A 134 -2.77 9.38 -0.53
CA LEU A 134 -2.39 8.71 -1.78
C LEU A 134 -1.35 9.51 -2.58
N ALA A 135 -1.48 10.84 -2.61
CA ALA A 135 -0.50 11.71 -3.25
C ALA A 135 0.88 11.59 -2.56
N ARG A 136 0.92 11.55 -1.23
CA ARG A 136 2.16 11.40 -0.45
C ARG A 136 2.84 10.06 -0.73
N LEU A 137 2.10 8.95 -0.80
CA LEU A 137 2.67 7.65 -1.19
C LEU A 137 3.32 7.68 -2.58
N LEU A 138 2.66 8.29 -3.57
CA LEU A 138 3.25 8.48 -4.89
C LEU A 138 4.49 9.36 -4.85
N HIS A 139 4.47 10.43 -4.06
CA HIS A 139 5.61 11.34 -3.93
C HIS A 139 6.84 10.62 -3.35
N ILE A 140 6.67 9.92 -2.23
CA ILE A 140 7.72 9.13 -1.56
C ILE A 140 8.26 8.07 -2.53
N SER A 141 7.39 7.35 -3.23
CA SER A 141 7.81 6.32 -4.19
C SER A 141 8.64 6.86 -5.36
N ASN A 142 8.32 8.07 -5.85
CA ASN A 142 8.98 8.69 -7.00
C ASN A 142 10.28 9.40 -6.64
N LYS A 143 10.39 9.92 -5.41
CA LYS A 143 11.53 10.74 -4.98
C LYS A 143 12.41 10.00 -4.00
N GLU A 144 11.86 9.55 -2.89
CA GLU A 144 12.65 9.09 -1.74
C GLU A 144 13.22 7.68 -1.94
N ILE A 145 12.53 6.80 -2.70
CA ILE A 145 13.04 5.45 -3.03
C ILE A 145 13.85 5.45 -4.33
N ALA A 146 13.35 6.11 -5.38
CA ALA A 146 14.00 6.08 -6.70
C ALA A 146 15.21 7.02 -6.80
N HIS A 147 15.28 8.06 -5.97
CA HIS A 147 16.33 9.09 -6.00
C HIS A 147 16.63 9.58 -4.57
N PRO A 148 17.39 8.83 -3.74
CA PRO A 148 17.65 9.22 -2.36
C PRO A 148 18.29 10.61 -2.32
N THR A 149 17.48 11.63 -2.01
CA THR A 149 17.92 13.01 -1.88
C THR A 149 18.47 13.21 -0.48
N CYS A 150 19.68 13.77 -0.38
CA CYS A 150 20.24 14.29 0.86
C CYS A 150 19.33 15.41 1.40
N GLY A 151 18.32 15.06 2.20
CA GLY A 151 17.29 16.02 2.58
C GLY A 151 16.18 15.44 3.45
N ARG A 152 16.50 14.58 4.42
CA ARG A 152 15.68 14.50 5.65
C ARG A 152 16.20 15.55 6.63
N SER A 153 16.01 16.82 6.30
CA SER A 153 16.29 17.91 7.23
C SER A 153 15.04 18.19 8.06
N ASN A 154 15.01 17.63 9.28
CA ASN A 154 14.38 18.23 10.46
C ASN A 154 12.85 18.35 10.59
N GLU A 155 12.01 17.65 9.81
CA GLU A 155 10.54 17.74 9.94
C GLU A 155 9.80 16.39 9.81
N ASP A 156 10.21 15.34 10.55
CA ASP A 156 9.39 14.12 10.69
C ASP A 156 8.59 14.21 12.01
N ASP A 157 7.49 14.95 12.00
CA ASP A 157 6.56 15.09 13.13
C ASP A 157 5.60 13.89 13.28
N GLY A 158 5.83 12.80 12.54
CA GLY A 158 4.98 11.61 12.50
C GLY A 158 3.78 11.71 11.55
N THR A 159 3.51 12.88 10.95
CA THR A 159 2.39 13.05 9.99
C THR A 159 2.55 12.20 8.73
N ASP A 160 3.78 11.92 8.31
CA ASP A 160 4.06 11.07 7.16
C ASP A 160 3.66 9.61 7.37
N VAL A 161 3.92 9.06 8.55
CA VAL A 161 3.55 7.68 8.90
C VAL A 161 2.03 7.51 8.89
N ASP A 162 1.31 8.46 9.47
CA ASP A 162 -0.16 8.49 9.47
C ASP A 162 -0.74 8.52 8.05
N LEU A 163 -0.17 9.34 7.17
CA LEU A 163 -0.59 9.44 5.77
C LEU A 163 -0.25 8.15 5.01
N MET A 164 0.89 7.51 5.26
CA MET A 164 1.23 6.23 4.66
C MET A 164 0.27 5.12 5.07
N ILE A 165 -0.04 5.02 6.37
CA ILE A 165 -1.02 4.05 6.91
C ILE A 165 -2.39 4.27 6.27
N LEU A 166 -2.86 5.52 6.23
CA LEU A 166 -4.15 5.86 5.64
C LEU A 166 -4.17 5.54 4.14
N GLY A 167 -3.09 5.85 3.43
CA GLY A 167 -2.97 5.62 2.00
C GLY A 167 -2.96 4.13 1.65
N ALA A 168 -2.22 3.31 2.40
CA ALA A 168 -2.19 1.85 2.25
C ALA A 168 -3.58 1.23 2.42
N LYS A 169 -4.30 1.62 3.48
CA LYS A 169 -5.70 1.23 3.71
C LYS A 169 -6.60 1.69 2.57
N GLY A 170 -6.41 2.92 2.10
CA GLY A 170 -7.13 3.51 0.98
C GLY A 170 -6.97 2.71 -0.32
N ILE A 171 -5.76 2.28 -0.67
CA ILE A 171 -5.50 1.47 -1.88
C ILE A 171 -6.27 0.16 -1.83
N ARG A 172 -6.25 -0.57 -0.70
CA ARG A 172 -7.01 -1.81 -0.57
C ARG A 172 -8.51 -1.57 -0.72
N ALA A 173 -9.04 -0.53 -0.07
CA ALA A 173 -10.46 -0.21 -0.14
C ALA A 173 -10.91 0.22 -1.55
N LEU A 174 -10.08 0.99 -2.26
CA LEU A 174 -10.30 1.36 -3.67
C LEU A 174 -10.29 0.13 -4.57
N THR A 175 -9.28 -0.74 -4.44
CA THR A 175 -9.15 -1.96 -5.24
C THR A 175 -10.35 -2.88 -5.02
N ASN A 176 -10.78 -3.07 -3.77
CA ASN A 176 -11.96 -3.88 -3.48
C ASN A 176 -13.23 -3.28 -4.10
N SER A 177 -13.41 -1.96 -4.01
CA SER A 177 -14.65 -1.28 -4.43
C SER A 177 -14.78 -1.11 -5.94
N TYR A 178 -13.67 -0.82 -6.61
CA TYR A 178 -13.64 -0.41 -8.02
C TYR A 178 -13.08 -1.48 -8.95
N PHE A 179 -12.38 -2.49 -8.43
CA PHE A 179 -11.88 -3.62 -9.23
C PHE A 179 -12.65 -4.90 -8.90
N TYR A 180 -12.38 -5.55 -7.76
CA TYR A 180 -12.95 -6.86 -7.43
C TYR A 180 -14.48 -6.86 -7.40
N LYS A 181 -15.10 -5.92 -6.66
CA LYS A 181 -16.56 -5.82 -6.58
C LYS A 181 -17.20 -5.54 -7.93
N GLN A 182 -16.55 -4.73 -8.77
CA GLN A 182 -17.07 -4.42 -10.11
C GLN A 182 -17.05 -5.66 -11.00
N LEU A 183 -15.99 -6.46 -10.95
CA LEU A 183 -15.89 -7.73 -11.67
C LEU A 183 -16.76 -8.86 -11.08
N GLY A 184 -17.39 -8.65 -9.91
CA GLY A 184 -18.14 -9.71 -9.23
C GLY A 184 -17.24 -10.78 -8.59
N LEU A 185 -15.98 -10.42 -8.29
CA LEU A 185 -14.98 -11.27 -7.69
C LEU A 185 -14.84 -11.00 -6.20
N ASN A 186 -14.35 -12.01 -5.47
CA ASN A 186 -13.94 -11.83 -4.08
C ASN A 186 -12.52 -11.24 -4.03
N PRO A 187 -12.26 -10.24 -3.17
CA PRO A 187 -10.90 -9.76 -2.96
C PRO A 187 -10.05 -10.84 -2.28
N PRO A 188 -8.72 -10.83 -2.49
CA PRO A 188 -7.82 -11.77 -1.84
C PRO A 188 -7.87 -11.61 -0.32
N PRO A 189 -7.62 -12.70 0.44
CA PRO A 189 -7.57 -12.64 1.90
C PRO A 189 -6.46 -11.70 2.37
N THR A 190 -6.55 -11.26 3.62
CA THR A 190 -5.46 -10.57 4.31
C THR A 190 -4.36 -11.58 4.65
N LEU A 191 -3.12 -11.29 4.26
CA LEU A 191 -1.97 -12.17 4.52
C LEU A 191 -1.62 -12.21 6.01
N ILE A 192 -1.75 -11.08 6.71
CA ILE A 192 -1.37 -10.93 8.11
C ILE A 192 -2.65 -10.86 8.94
N GLN A 193 -2.84 -11.87 9.79
CA GLN A 193 -3.88 -11.84 10.80
C GLN A 193 -3.33 -11.16 12.06
N PHE A 194 -3.95 -10.06 12.45
CA PHE A 194 -3.66 -9.42 13.74
C PHE A 194 -4.02 -10.39 14.86
N ARG A 195 -3.06 -10.76 15.69
CA ARG A 195 -3.37 -11.35 16.99
C ARG A 195 -3.68 -10.20 17.95
N PRO A 196 -4.89 -10.14 18.55
CA PRO A 196 -5.10 -9.24 19.68
C PRO A 196 -4.09 -9.61 20.78
N GLU A 197 -3.59 -8.61 21.51
CA GLU A 197 -2.63 -8.78 22.60
C GLU A 197 -3.07 -9.94 23.50
N THR A 198 -2.41 -11.08 23.34
CA THR A 198 -2.60 -12.21 24.23
C THR A 198 -1.57 -12.04 25.32
N VAL A 199 -2.07 -11.89 26.55
CA VAL A 199 -1.35 -11.79 27.83
C VAL A 199 0.05 -12.41 27.77
N LEU A 200 1.04 -11.56 28.04
CA LEU A 200 2.47 -11.83 28.11
C LEU A 200 2.81 -13.29 28.45
N TYR A 201 3.49 -13.95 27.53
CA TYR A 201 4.22 -15.18 27.79
C TYR A 201 5.22 -14.92 28.93
N GLN A 202 4.95 -15.45 30.13
CA GLN A 202 5.97 -15.48 31.18
C GLN A 202 6.94 -16.62 30.86
N PRO A 203 8.23 -16.34 30.60
CA PRO A 203 9.20 -17.39 30.48
C PRO A 203 9.27 -18.14 31.81
N LYS A 204 9.11 -19.47 31.76
CA LYS A 204 9.40 -20.32 32.91
C LYS A 204 10.89 -20.16 33.25
N ILE A 205 11.16 -19.64 34.45
CA ILE A 205 12.47 -19.70 35.12
C ILE A 205 12.61 -21.09 35.74
#